data_AF-A0A5C7PUJ1-F1
#
_entry.id   AF-A0A5C7PUJ1-F1
#
_cell.length_a   1.000
_cell.length_b   1.000
_cell.length_c   1.000
_cell.angle_alpha   90.00
_cell.angle_beta   90.00
_cell.angle_gamma   90.00
#
_symmetry.space_group_name_H-M   'P 1'
#
loop_
_entity.id
_entity.type
_entity.pdbx_description
1 polymer ?
#
loop_
_entity_poly.entity_id
_entity_poly.type
_entity_poly.pdbx_seq_one_letter_code
_entity_poly.pdbx_strand_id
1 'polypeptide(L)'
;MTHNQRGRLTVDLGGNWRWYANILPAGSQCLGTVTTANGETGALIFTASGIYARLNAGALVILPQAKVQAAVDEARSGTHGGPGRGQGAKAADGATGLKRVNVSLDEASIEALRQFGDGELSLGIRRAAAHIKAL
;
A
#
# COMPACT_ATOMS: atom_id res chain seq x y z
N MET A 1 17.22 27.85 -5.12
CA MET A 1 16.41 27.35 -3.98
C MET A 1 15.05 26.88 -4.48
N THR A 2 14.83 25.57 -4.60
CA THR A 2 13.55 24.99 -5.05
C THR A 2 12.48 25.14 -3.97
N HIS A 3 11.32 25.67 -4.35
CA HIS A 3 10.17 25.95 -3.48
C HIS A 3 9.37 24.70 -3.04
N ASN A 4 9.86 23.49 -3.34
CA ASN A 4 9.00 22.30 -3.39
C ASN A 4 8.92 21.47 -2.09
N GLN A 5 9.67 21.84 -1.05
CA GLN A 5 9.76 21.06 0.19
C GLN A 5 9.33 21.82 1.46
N ARG A 6 8.93 23.11 1.36
CA ARG A 6 8.54 23.90 2.54
C ARG A 6 7.23 23.39 3.13
N GLY A 7 7.35 22.69 4.25
CA GLY A 7 6.23 22.20 5.05
C GLY A 7 5.54 20.97 4.48
N ARG A 8 6.26 20.13 3.73
CA ARG A 8 5.79 18.77 3.43
C ARG A 8 5.64 17.99 4.74
N LEU A 9 4.58 17.21 4.83
CA LEU A 9 4.33 16.31 5.95
C LEU A 9 4.45 14.88 5.42
N THR A 10 5.07 14.01 6.20
CA THR A 10 5.10 12.58 5.93
C THR A 10 4.25 11.91 7.00
N VAL A 11 3.34 11.04 6.60
CA VAL A 11 2.46 10.29 7.51
C VAL A 11 2.76 8.81 7.38
N ASP A 12 2.91 8.14 8.52
CA ASP A 12 2.98 6.69 8.62
C ASP A 12 1.80 6.20 9.46
N LEU A 13 0.81 5.60 8.80
CA LEU A 13 -0.42 5.12 9.43
C LEU A 13 -0.20 3.87 10.31
N GLY A 14 0.92 3.16 10.13
CA GLY A 14 1.32 2.03 10.96
C GLY A 14 2.33 2.39 12.05
N GLY A 15 2.76 3.65 12.08
CA GLY A 15 3.80 4.13 12.97
C GLY A 15 3.43 3.98 14.45
N ASN A 16 4.42 3.65 15.29
CA ASN A 16 4.22 3.45 16.72
C ASN A 16 4.02 4.77 17.46
N TRP A 17 2.80 5.29 17.40
CA TRP A 17 2.41 6.57 17.99
C TRP A 17 2.53 6.61 19.52
N ARG A 18 2.52 5.45 20.19
CA ARG A 18 2.63 5.37 21.67
C ARG A 18 3.97 5.85 22.20
N TRP A 19 5.01 5.93 21.35
CA TRP A 19 6.28 6.55 21.74
C TRP A 19 6.17 8.06 21.96
N TYR A 20 5.18 8.70 21.33
CA TYR A 20 5.00 10.14 21.34
C TYR A 20 3.84 10.58 22.25
N ALA A 21 2.86 9.70 22.49
CA ALA A 21 1.71 10.00 23.34
C ALA A 21 1.25 8.78 24.14
N ASN A 22 1.13 8.95 25.46
CA ASN A 22 0.58 7.92 26.36
C ASN A 22 -0.94 8.06 26.56
N ILE A 23 -1.45 9.29 26.47
CA ILE A 23 -2.85 9.63 26.68
C ILE A 23 -3.31 10.44 25.47
N LEU A 24 -4.40 9.99 24.84
CA LEU A 24 -5.06 10.75 23.79
C LEU A 24 -6.14 11.64 24.42
N PRO A 25 -6.32 12.88 23.91
CA PRO A 25 -7.44 13.71 24.31
C PRO A 25 -8.77 12.98 24.07
N ALA A 26 -9.75 13.18 24.95
CA ALA A 26 -11.04 12.49 24.88
C ALA A 26 -11.70 12.65 23.50
N GLY A 27 -12.21 11.55 22.95
CA GLY A 27 -12.85 11.52 21.64
C GLY A 27 -11.91 11.69 20.45
N SER A 28 -10.59 11.75 20.66
CA SER A 28 -9.60 11.81 19.58
C SER A 28 -9.15 10.41 19.17
N GLN A 29 -8.98 10.20 17.87
CA GLN A 29 -8.44 8.97 17.30
C GLN A 29 -7.00 9.19 16.86
N CYS A 30 -6.10 8.27 17.22
CA CYS A 30 -4.76 8.29 16.65
C CYS A 30 -4.74 7.46 15.35
N LEU A 31 -4.10 8.02 14.32
CA LEU A 31 -4.01 7.41 12.99
C LEU A 31 -2.62 6.84 12.69
N GLY A 32 -1.62 7.14 13.52
CA GLY A 32 -0.22 6.75 13.28
C GLY A 32 0.74 7.86 13.71
N THR A 33 1.84 8.02 12.99
CA THR A 33 2.83 9.08 13.22
C THR A 33 2.87 10.07 12.07
N VAL A 34 3.29 11.29 12.38
CA VAL A 34 3.51 12.36 11.40
C VAL A 34 4.86 13.00 11.64
N THR A 35 5.63 13.18 10.57
CA THR A 35 6.91 13.87 10.57
C THR A 35 6.77 15.16 9.77
N THR A 36 7.15 16.28 10.38
CA THR A 36 7.16 17.57 9.69
C THR A 36 8.43 17.73 8.85
N ALA A 37 8.41 18.66 7.90
CA ALA A 37 9.61 19.00 7.12
C ALA A 37 10.82 19.43 7.98
N ASN A 38 10.58 19.87 9.22
CA ASN A 38 11.63 20.24 10.17
C ASN A 38 12.21 19.03 10.91
N GLY A 39 11.77 17.81 10.59
CA GLY A 39 12.24 16.56 11.20
C GLY A 39 11.53 16.16 12.50
N GLU A 40 10.60 16.99 12.97
CA GLU A 40 9.89 16.72 14.21
C GLU A 40 8.80 15.66 13.98
N THR A 41 8.91 14.54 14.69
CA THR A 41 7.94 13.43 14.61
C THR A 41 7.04 13.41 15.84
N GLY A 42 5.77 13.03 15.65
CA GLY A 42 4.82 12.86 16.74
C GLY A 42 3.63 11.99 16.38
N ALA A 43 2.75 11.77 17.34
CA ALA A 43 1.51 11.04 17.10
C ALA A 43 0.57 11.89 16.24
N LEU A 44 0.10 11.33 15.13
CA LEU A 44 -0.94 11.95 14.30
C LEU A 44 -2.30 11.65 14.91
N ILE A 45 -2.99 12.68 15.35
CA ILE A 45 -4.32 12.56 15.92
C ILE A 45 -5.35 13.27 15.06
N PHE A 46 -6.53 12.69 14.99
CA PHE A 46 -7.75 13.30 14.52
C PHE A 46 -8.60 13.62 15.75
N THR A 47 -8.76 14.91 16.02
CA THR A 47 -9.52 15.39 17.19
C THR A 47 -11.01 15.18 16.99
N ALA A 48 -11.79 15.17 18.09
CA ALA A 48 -13.25 15.07 18.04
C ALA A 48 -13.90 16.19 17.19
N SER A 49 -13.24 17.35 17.11
CA SER A 49 -13.65 18.49 16.28
C SER A 49 -13.35 18.32 14.78
N GLY A 50 -12.73 17.21 14.38
CA GLY A 50 -12.38 16.93 12.99
C GLY A 50 -11.10 17.59 12.50
N ILE A 51 -10.24 18.04 13.42
CA ILE A 51 -8.97 18.71 13.10
C ILE A 51 -7.82 17.73 13.28
N TYR A 52 -6.94 17.66 12.29
CA TYR A 52 -5.69 16.94 12.39
C TYR A 52 -4.64 17.71 13.19
N ALA A 53 -4.04 17.05 14.16
CA ALA A 53 -2.99 17.62 14.99
C ALA A 53 -1.87 16.62 15.25
N ARG A 54 -0.71 17.13 15.63
CA ARG A 54 0.39 16.34 16.18
C ARG A 54 0.35 16.42 17.70
N LEU A 55 0.48 15.27 18.34
CA LEU A 55 0.56 15.15 19.80
C LEU A 55 1.93 14.61 20.21
N ASN A 56 2.62 15.34 21.11
CA ASN A 56 3.89 14.94 21.72
C ASN A 56 3.84 15.21 23.23
N ALA A 57 3.94 14.15 24.04
CA ALA A 57 3.95 14.21 25.51
C ALA A 57 2.82 15.08 26.12
N GLY A 58 1.64 15.12 25.49
CA GLY A 58 0.51 15.95 25.91
C GLY A 58 0.42 17.34 25.24
N ALA A 59 1.48 17.82 24.61
CA ALA A 59 1.46 19.04 23.82
C ALA A 59 0.87 18.79 22.43
N LEU A 60 -0.11 19.62 22.06
CA LEU A 60 -0.92 19.46 20.85
C LEU A 60 -0.65 20.61 19.90
N VAL A 61 -0.26 20.30 18.66
CA VAL A 61 0.05 21.29 17.63
C VAL A 61 -0.83 21.03 16.42
N ILE A 62 -1.63 22.03 16.04
CA ILE A 62 -2.48 21.95 14.85
C ILE A 62 -1.59 21.89 13.61
N LEU A 63 -1.92 20.98 12.69
CA LEU A 63 -1.20 20.84 11.43
C LEU A 63 -1.93 21.57 10.29
N PRO A 64 -1.25 21.96 9.21
CA PRO A 64 -1.89 22.44 8.00
C PRO A 64 -2.80 21.36 7.40
N GLN A 65 -4.12 21.55 7.47
CA GLN A 65 -5.11 20.51 7.17
C GLN A 65 -5.00 19.98 5.72
N ALA A 66 -4.86 20.88 4.74
CA ALA A 66 -4.73 20.46 3.34
C ALA A 66 -3.49 19.57 3.09
N LYS A 67 -2.39 19.84 3.79
CA LYS A 67 -1.13 19.09 3.62
C LYS A 67 -1.18 17.73 4.31
N VAL A 68 -1.77 17.68 5.50
CA VAL A 68 -1.88 16.42 6.24
C VAL A 68 -2.91 15.51 5.61
N GLN A 69 -4.00 16.06 5.05
CA GLN A 69 -4.96 15.30 4.26
C GLN A 69 -4.28 14.66 3.05
N ALA A 70 -3.53 15.44 2.26
CA ALA A 70 -2.77 14.92 1.12
C ALA A 70 -1.77 13.82 1.55
N ALA A 71 -1.07 14.01 2.68
CA ALA A 71 -0.12 13.01 3.19
C ALA A 71 -0.82 11.74 3.71
N VAL A 72 -2.00 11.85 4.32
CA VAL A 72 -2.83 10.70 4.73
C VAL A 72 -3.33 9.94 3.51
N ASP A 73 -3.79 10.65 2.48
CA ASP A 73 -4.27 10.03 1.23
C ASP A 73 -3.12 9.33 0.49
N GLU A 74 -1.94 9.95 0.44
CA GLU A 74 -0.71 9.34 -0.07
C GLU A 74 -0.35 8.07 0.74
N ALA A 75 -0.34 8.15 2.08
CA ALA A 75 -0.03 7.02 2.95
C ALA A 75 -1.04 5.87 2.77
N ARG A 76 -2.34 6.17 2.61
CA ARG A 76 -3.40 5.18 2.28
C ARG A 76 -3.19 4.56 0.91
N SER A 77 -2.81 5.36 -0.09
CA SER A 77 -2.54 4.86 -1.44
C SER A 77 -1.31 3.93 -1.46
N GLY A 78 -0.30 4.20 -0.64
CA GLY A 78 0.88 3.35 -0.47
C GLY A 78 0.60 2.05 0.30
N THR A 79 -0.37 2.06 1.22
CA THR A 79 -0.80 0.84 1.95
C THR A 79 -1.70 -0.09 1.12
N HIS A 80 -2.21 0.36 -0.04
CA HIS A 80 -2.84 -0.52 -1.03
C HIS A 80 -1.82 -1.34 -1.86
N GLY A 81 -0.53 -1.30 -1.51
CA GLY A 81 0.58 -1.96 -2.21
C GLY A 81 1.25 -3.15 -1.50
N GLY A 82 0.68 -3.70 -0.41
CA GLY A 82 1.00 -5.10 -0.06
C GLY A 82 0.61 -6.02 -1.23
N PRO A 83 1.20 -7.22 -1.43
CA PRO A 83 0.82 -8.10 -2.53
C PRO A 83 -0.70 -8.24 -2.53
N GLY A 84 -1.32 -7.52 -3.47
CA GLY A 84 -2.72 -7.14 -3.34
C GLY A 84 -3.55 -8.39 -3.26
N ARG A 85 -4.66 -8.38 -2.55
CA ARG A 85 -5.61 -9.50 -2.60
C ARG A 85 -6.02 -9.68 -4.07
N GLY A 86 -5.50 -10.73 -4.69
CA GLY A 86 -5.65 -10.99 -6.12
C GLY A 86 -4.46 -10.64 -7.00
N GLN A 87 -3.30 -10.19 -6.51
CA GLN A 87 -2.02 -10.37 -7.22
C GLN A 87 -1.65 -11.84 -7.05
N GLY A 88 -2.09 -12.70 -7.98
CA GLY A 88 -1.71 -14.10 -8.01
C GLY A 88 -0.19 -14.27 -7.86
N ALA A 89 0.24 -15.44 -7.39
CA ALA A 89 1.65 -15.77 -7.25
C ALA A 89 2.44 -15.28 -8.48
N LYS A 90 3.59 -14.64 -8.25
CA LYS A 90 4.49 -14.30 -9.36
C LYS A 90 4.72 -15.58 -10.14
N ALA A 91 4.47 -15.54 -11.45
CA ALA A 91 4.67 -16.68 -12.30
C ALA A 91 6.11 -17.19 -12.12
N ALA A 92 6.28 -18.51 -11.97
CA ALA A 92 7.57 -19.10 -11.65
C ALA A 92 8.66 -18.80 -12.70
N ASP A 93 8.26 -18.40 -13.90
CA ASP A 93 9.12 -18.05 -15.04
C ASP A 93 9.55 -16.58 -15.08
N GLY A 94 9.14 -15.75 -14.12
CA GLY A 94 9.52 -14.35 -14.06
C GLY A 94 8.95 -13.49 -15.19
N ALA A 95 7.90 -13.95 -15.89
CA ALA A 95 7.31 -13.21 -17.00
C ALA A 95 6.71 -11.86 -16.55
N THR A 96 7.12 -10.78 -17.23
CA THR A 96 6.63 -9.41 -17.01
C THR A 96 5.68 -8.98 -18.13
N GLY A 97 4.80 -7.99 -17.88
CA GLY A 97 3.86 -7.48 -18.89
C GLY A 97 2.65 -8.37 -19.19
N LEU A 98 2.32 -9.30 -18.30
CA LEU A 98 1.20 -10.24 -18.48
C LEU A 98 -0.16 -9.53 -18.34
N LYS A 99 -1.04 -9.71 -19.33
CA LYS A 99 -2.45 -9.29 -19.27
C LYS A 99 -3.32 -10.43 -18.75
N ARG A 100 -4.24 -10.14 -17.83
CA ARG A 100 -5.26 -11.10 -17.39
C ARG A 100 -6.35 -11.26 -18.43
N VAL A 101 -6.72 -12.51 -18.71
CA VAL A 101 -7.76 -12.89 -19.67
C VAL A 101 -8.63 -13.95 -19.02
N ASN A 102 -9.95 -13.83 -19.18
CA ASN A 102 -10.90 -14.85 -18.76
C ASN A 102 -11.12 -15.82 -19.92
N VAL A 103 -10.95 -17.11 -19.69
CA VAL A 103 -11.09 -18.17 -20.70
C VAL A 103 -11.90 -19.32 -20.10
N SER A 104 -12.76 -19.94 -20.92
CA SER A 104 -13.47 -21.17 -20.54
C SER A 104 -12.65 -22.36 -21.01
N LEU A 105 -12.31 -23.27 -20.08
CA LEU A 105 -11.55 -24.49 -20.33
C LEU A 105 -12.28 -25.65 -19.64
N ASP A 106 -12.24 -26.83 -20.25
CA ASP A 106 -12.69 -28.08 -19.61
C ASP A 106 -11.66 -28.58 -18.58
N GLU A 107 -12.11 -29.45 -17.68
CA GLU A 107 -11.29 -29.92 -16.56
C GLU A 107 -10.06 -30.72 -17.02
N ALA A 108 -10.21 -31.54 -18.07
CA ALA A 108 -9.10 -32.30 -18.63
C ALA A 108 -8.03 -31.38 -19.26
N SER A 109 -8.44 -30.33 -19.98
CA SER A 109 -7.51 -29.31 -20.50
C SER A 109 -6.79 -28.56 -19.39
N ILE A 110 -7.48 -28.21 -18.29
CA ILE A 110 -6.85 -27.54 -17.14
C ILE A 110 -5.77 -28.44 -16.53
N GLU A 111 -6.06 -29.73 -16.37
CA GLU A 111 -5.12 -30.68 -15.80
C GLU A 111 -3.90 -30.90 -16.70
N ALA A 112 -4.11 -31.11 -18.00
CA ALA A 112 -3.02 -31.27 -18.97
C ALA A 112 -2.10 -30.03 -19.00
N LEU A 113 -2.67 -28.82 -18.99
CA LEU A 113 -1.90 -27.58 -18.96
C LEU A 113 -1.16 -27.38 -17.63
N ARG A 114 -1.74 -27.76 -16.50
CA ARG A 114 -1.04 -27.71 -15.20
C ARG A 114 0.13 -28.68 -15.16
N GLN A 115 -0.04 -29.91 -15.64
CA GLN A 115 1.06 -30.88 -15.73
C GLN A 115 2.20 -30.34 -16.61
N PHE A 116 1.84 -29.70 -17.72
CA PHE A 116 2.81 -29.08 -18.62
C PHE A 116 3.52 -27.85 -18.04
N GLY A 117 2.88 -27.18 -17.08
CA GLY A 117 3.34 -25.96 -16.42
C GLY A 117 3.84 -26.16 -14.99
N ASP A 118 4.36 -27.34 -14.64
CA ASP A 118 4.90 -27.65 -13.30
C ASP A 118 3.90 -27.33 -12.15
N GLY A 119 2.61 -27.55 -12.41
CA GLY A 119 1.49 -27.24 -11.50
C GLY A 119 0.84 -25.86 -11.71
N GLU A 120 1.45 -24.97 -12.49
CA GLU A 120 0.93 -23.62 -12.78
C GLU A 120 0.23 -23.57 -14.16
N LEU A 121 -1.10 -23.31 -14.15
CA LEU A 121 -1.91 -23.23 -15.38
C LEU A 121 -1.40 -22.17 -16.36
N SER A 122 -1.00 -20.99 -15.87
CA SER A 122 -0.48 -19.91 -16.70
C SER A 122 0.84 -20.25 -17.38
N LEU A 123 1.70 -21.04 -16.72
CA LEU A 123 2.95 -21.50 -17.30
C LEU A 123 2.69 -22.54 -18.41
N GLY A 124 1.76 -23.47 -18.17
CA GLY A 124 1.35 -24.46 -19.15
C GLY A 124 0.84 -23.85 -20.45
N ILE A 125 -0.03 -22.83 -20.35
CA ILE A 125 -0.56 -22.10 -21.52
C ILE A 125 0.57 -21.43 -22.31
N ARG A 126 1.54 -20.80 -21.63
CA ARG A 126 2.66 -20.13 -22.30
C ARG A 126 3.58 -21.11 -23.00
N ARG A 127 3.93 -22.23 -22.36
CA ARG A 127 4.76 -23.27 -22.98
C ARG A 127 4.04 -23.88 -24.20
N ALA A 128 2.74 -24.17 -24.09
CA ALA A 128 1.96 -24.69 -25.22
C ALA A 128 1.92 -23.69 -26.40
N ALA A 129 1.72 -22.40 -26.11
CA ALA A 129 1.77 -21.36 -27.14
C ALA A 129 3.15 -21.22 -27.80
N ALA A 130 4.25 -21.44 -27.06
CA ALA A 130 5.59 -21.46 -27.63
C ALA A 130 5.80 -22.64 -28.58
N HIS A 131 5.27 -23.82 -28.26
CA HIS A 131 5.31 -24.98 -29.17
C HIS A 131 4.55 -24.76 -30.46
N ILE A 132 3.37 -24.11 -30.41
CA ILE A 132 2.60 -23.79 -31.62
C ILE A 132 3.35 -22.78 -32.51
N LYS A 133 4.06 -21.81 -31.92
CA LYS A 133 4.86 -20.83 -32.68
C LYS A 133 6.14 -21.40 -33.29
N ALA A 134 6.60 -22.55 -32.79
CA ALA A 134 7.82 -23.21 -33.26
C ALA A 134 7.56 -24.22 -34.40
N LEU A 135 6.29 -24.48 -34.72
CA LEU A 135 5.83 -25.21 -35.91
C LEU A 135 5.67 -24.24 -37.09
#